data_AF-A0A534CYX4-F1
#
_entry.id   AF-A0A534CYX4-F1
#
_cell.length_a   1.000
_cell.length_b   1.000
_cell.length_c   1.000
_cell.angle_alpha   90.00
_cell.angle_beta   90.00
_cell.angle_gamma   90.00
#
_symmetry.space_group_name_H-M   'P 1'
#
loop_
_entity.id
_entity.type
_entity.pdbx_description
1 polymer ?
#
loop_
_entity_poly.entity_id
_entity_poly.type
_entity_poly.pdbx_seq_one_letter_code
_entity_poly.pdbx_strand_id
1 'polypeptide(L)'
;MLDREFARLLARYKTWADRLTFEAVAALPAGEAERGRPTLFKSIVGTLNHSYVVDLIWQAHLEGRPHGFTARNVMPHPGLEALWPAQQQVNEWLLAWSERQSRSSLEEGVAFRLVSGEAGTMTRGEILMHIVNHATYHRGWVSDLFFQVPAKPPTTDWNVFLSECRSSGP
;
A
#
# COMPACT_ATOMS: atom_id res chain seq x y z
N MET A 1 22.60 -3.92 1.15
CA MET A 1 21.48 -4.76 0.68
C MET A 1 20.46 -4.86 1.79
N LEU A 2 19.19 -5.03 1.43
CA LEU A 2 18.07 -5.07 2.36
C LEU A 2 18.22 -6.28 3.31
N ASP A 3 18.05 -6.08 4.61
CA ASP A 3 18.04 -7.16 5.61
C ASP A 3 16.65 -7.30 6.25
N ARG A 4 16.51 -8.28 7.14
CA ARG A 4 15.24 -8.56 7.81
C ARG A 4 14.75 -7.37 8.64
N GLU A 5 15.64 -6.68 9.35
CA GLU A 5 15.24 -5.56 10.21
C GLU A 5 14.70 -4.40 9.40
N PHE A 6 15.37 -4.07 8.29
CA PHE A 6 14.89 -3.04 7.38
C PHE A 6 13.61 -3.47 6.65
N ALA A 7 13.47 -4.75 6.27
CA ALA A 7 12.22 -5.26 5.69
C ALA A 7 11.03 -5.09 6.63
N ARG A 8 11.20 -5.42 7.92
CA ARG A 8 10.18 -5.22 8.96
C ARG A 8 9.85 -3.75 9.14
N LEU A 9 10.86 -2.89 9.12
CA LEU A 9 10.68 -1.45 9.28
C LEU A 9 9.84 -0.86 8.13
N LEU A 10 10.09 -1.30 6.89
CA LEU A 10 9.31 -0.90 5.72
C LEU A 10 7.86 -1.39 5.78
N ALA A 11 7.63 -2.65 6.18
CA ALA A 11 6.28 -3.20 6.35
C ALA A 11 5.49 -2.48 7.45
N ARG A 12 6.14 -2.15 8.57
CA ARG A 12 5.57 -1.33 9.65
C ARG A 12 5.24 0.08 9.20
N TYR A 13 6.15 0.73 8.46
CA TYR A 13 5.91 2.05 7.90
C TYR A 13 4.69 2.08 6.98
N LYS A 14 4.60 1.12 6.03
CA LYS A 14 3.43 1.05 5.14
C LYS A 14 2.15 0.86 5.94
N THR A 15 2.14 -0.05 6.91
CA THR A 15 0.96 -0.33 7.75
C THR A 15 0.53 0.91 8.54
N TRP A 16 1.48 1.61 9.14
CA TRP A 16 1.24 2.87 9.87
C TRP A 16 0.70 3.96 8.95
N ALA A 17 1.31 4.15 7.78
CA ALA A 17 0.93 5.19 6.84
C ALA A 17 -0.45 4.92 6.22
N ASP A 18 -0.76 3.67 5.91
CA ASP A 18 -2.09 3.27 5.45
C ASP A 18 -3.13 3.54 6.53
N ARG A 19 -2.88 3.13 7.78
CA ARG A 19 -3.80 3.40 8.89
C ARG A 19 -4.12 4.90 9.01
N LEU A 20 -3.12 5.76 9.06
CA LEU A 20 -3.34 7.21 9.12
C LEU A 20 -4.11 7.75 7.90
N THR A 21 -3.82 7.21 6.71
CA THR A 21 -4.52 7.60 5.47
C THR A 21 -6.00 7.22 5.54
N PHE A 22 -6.30 5.97 5.88
CA PHE A 22 -7.67 5.48 5.95
C PHE A 22 -8.47 6.14 7.07
N GLU A 23 -7.87 6.36 8.24
CA GLU A 23 -8.49 7.12 9.34
C GLU A 23 -8.82 8.56 8.92
N ALA A 24 -7.89 9.25 8.25
CA ALA A 24 -8.14 10.60 7.76
C ALA A 24 -9.24 10.66 6.68
N VAL A 25 -9.28 9.67 5.79
CA VAL A 25 -10.32 9.58 4.75
C VAL A 25 -11.68 9.27 5.37
N ALA A 26 -11.74 8.40 6.39
CA ALA A 26 -12.96 8.08 7.12
C ALA A 26 -13.53 9.28 7.88
N ALA A 27 -12.67 10.23 8.28
CA ALA A 27 -13.07 11.46 8.98
C ALA A 27 -13.58 12.58 8.03
N LEU A 28 -13.53 12.37 6.71
CA LEU A 28 -14.07 13.35 5.76
C LEU A 28 -15.61 13.47 5.89
N PRO A 29 -16.20 14.61 5.46
CA PRO A 29 -17.65 14.72 5.38
C PRO A 29 -18.27 13.60 4.54
N ALA A 30 -19.49 13.18 4.91
CA ALA A 30 -20.17 12.05 4.28
C ALA A 30 -20.21 12.19 2.74
N GLY A 31 -19.79 11.12 2.04
CA GLY A 31 -19.74 11.04 0.58
C GLY A 31 -18.52 11.67 -0.08
N GLU A 32 -17.66 12.41 0.64
CA GLU A 32 -16.46 13.04 0.07
C GLU A 32 -15.40 12.03 -0.38
N ALA A 33 -15.33 10.86 0.26
CA ALA A 33 -14.37 9.80 -0.06
C ALA A 33 -14.70 9.13 -1.42
N GLU A 34 -15.99 8.91 -1.69
CA GLU A 34 -16.50 8.28 -2.91
C GLU A 34 -16.78 9.29 -4.03
N ARG A 35 -16.90 10.59 -3.70
CA ARG A 35 -17.23 11.65 -4.67
C ARG A 35 -16.30 11.63 -5.88
N GLY A 36 -16.91 11.76 -7.06
CA GLY A 36 -16.21 11.92 -8.33
C GLY A 36 -15.30 13.15 -8.35
N ARG A 37 -14.04 12.99 -8.76
CA ARG A 37 -13.00 14.00 -8.83
C ARG A 37 -12.19 13.88 -10.14
N PRO A 38 -11.58 14.97 -10.61
CA PRO A 38 -10.65 14.93 -11.74
C PRO A 38 -9.31 14.28 -11.34
N THR A 39 -9.33 12.97 -11.16
CA THR A 39 -8.17 12.12 -10.89
C THR A 39 -8.25 10.83 -11.71
N LEU A 40 -7.12 10.15 -11.90
CA LEU A 40 -7.04 8.95 -12.73
C LEU A 40 -8.04 7.88 -12.29
N PHE A 41 -8.17 7.66 -10.98
CA PHE A 41 -9.06 6.65 -10.39
C PHE A 41 -10.42 7.21 -9.94
N LYS A 42 -10.81 8.37 -10.45
CA LYS A 42 -12.13 9.01 -10.29
C LYS A 42 -12.54 9.43 -8.88
N SER A 43 -11.99 8.88 -7.80
CA SER A 43 -12.27 9.30 -6.42
C SER A 43 -11.10 8.99 -5.48
N ILE A 44 -11.23 9.39 -4.21
CA ILE A 44 -10.26 9.02 -3.16
C ILE A 44 -10.30 7.50 -2.95
N VAL A 45 -11.51 6.93 -2.78
CA VAL A 45 -11.70 5.48 -2.63
C VAL A 45 -11.21 4.71 -3.87
N GLY A 46 -11.40 5.24 -5.08
CA GLY A 46 -10.86 4.63 -6.29
C GLY A 46 -9.33 4.59 -6.29
N THR A 47 -8.68 5.64 -5.80
CA THR A 47 -7.21 5.68 -5.66
C THR A 47 -6.72 4.68 -4.61
N LEU A 48 -7.44 4.53 -3.49
CA LEU A 48 -7.12 3.53 -2.48
C LEU A 48 -7.33 2.10 -2.98
N ASN A 49 -8.39 1.84 -3.76
CA ASN A 49 -8.60 0.54 -4.40
C ASN A 49 -7.47 0.19 -5.36
N HIS A 50 -6.94 1.17 -6.10
CA HIS A 50 -5.79 0.93 -6.96
C HIS A 50 -4.58 0.45 -6.17
N SER A 51 -4.22 1.14 -5.08
CA SER A 51 -3.14 0.70 -4.19
C SER A 51 -3.39 -0.71 -3.65
N TYR A 52 -4.61 -0.99 -3.19
CA TYR A 52 -5.01 -2.31 -2.70
C TYR A 52 -4.86 -3.42 -3.76
N VAL A 53 -5.35 -3.18 -4.99
CA VAL A 53 -5.21 -4.13 -6.11
C VAL A 53 -3.74 -4.37 -6.46
N VAL A 54 -2.91 -3.32 -6.44
CA VAL A 54 -1.47 -3.47 -6.69
C VAL A 54 -0.81 -4.29 -5.57
N ASP A 55 -1.17 -4.07 -4.30
CA ASP A 55 -0.68 -4.89 -3.19
C ASP A 55 -1.06 -6.37 -3.39
N LEU A 56 -2.31 -6.68 -3.77
CA LEU A 56 -2.75 -8.06 -4.04
C LEU A 56 -1.99 -8.72 -5.20
N ILE A 57 -1.69 -7.96 -6.26
CA ILE A 57 -0.91 -8.45 -7.39
C ILE A 57 0.50 -8.87 -6.93
N TRP A 58 1.18 -8.01 -6.17
CA TRP A 58 2.54 -8.31 -5.72
C TRP A 58 2.58 -9.35 -4.60
N GLN A 59 1.57 -9.38 -3.73
CA GLN A 59 1.37 -10.48 -2.78
C GLN A 59 1.32 -11.82 -3.50
N ALA A 60 0.49 -11.94 -4.54
CA ALA A 60 0.34 -13.18 -5.30
C ALA A 60 1.67 -13.61 -5.97
N HIS A 61 2.43 -12.66 -6.50
CA HIS A 61 3.76 -12.95 -7.07
C HIS A 61 4.75 -13.45 -6.01
N LEU A 62 4.79 -12.82 -4.82
CA LEU A 62 5.62 -13.28 -3.70
C LEU A 62 5.20 -14.65 -3.17
N GLU A 63 3.93 -15.02 -3.33
CA GLU A 63 3.38 -16.34 -2.98
C GLU A 63 3.47 -17.37 -4.12
N GLY A 64 3.96 -16.98 -5.30
CA GLY A 64 4.07 -17.87 -6.45
C GLY A 64 2.73 -18.33 -7.03
N ARG A 65 1.65 -17.56 -6.84
CA ARG A 65 0.30 -17.89 -7.32
C ARG A 65 -0.23 -16.85 -8.33
N PRO A 66 -1.19 -17.22 -9.19
CA PRO A 66 -1.84 -16.26 -10.07
C PRO A 66 -2.58 -15.15 -9.29
N HIS A 67 -2.47 -13.91 -9.75
CA HIS A 67 -3.17 -12.76 -9.13
C HIS A 67 -4.60 -12.57 -9.64
N GLY A 68 -4.96 -13.08 -10.83
CA GLY A 68 -6.32 -13.04 -11.37
C GLY A 68 -6.81 -11.70 -11.93
N PHE A 69 -6.07 -10.61 -11.75
CA PHE A 69 -6.40 -9.29 -12.28
C PHE A 69 -6.03 -9.10 -13.76
N THR A 70 -6.97 -8.59 -14.55
CA THR A 70 -6.76 -8.19 -15.96
C THR A 70 -6.64 -6.68 -16.15
N ALA A 71 -6.87 -5.90 -15.10
CA ALA A 71 -6.74 -4.45 -15.08
C ALA A 71 -6.30 -3.97 -13.69
N ARG A 72 -5.70 -2.78 -13.61
CA ARG A 72 -5.22 -2.16 -12.35
C ARG A 72 -6.20 -1.15 -11.75
N ASN A 73 -7.21 -0.74 -12.51
CA ASN A 73 -8.25 0.22 -12.11
C ASN A 73 -9.56 -0.48 -11.73
N VAL A 74 -9.48 -1.73 -11.31
CA VAL A 74 -10.62 -2.46 -10.72
C VAL A 74 -10.90 -1.87 -9.33
N MET A 75 -12.16 -1.83 -8.95
CA MET A 75 -12.60 -1.33 -7.64
C MET A 75 -13.34 -2.43 -6.88
N PRO A 76 -12.62 -3.42 -6.30
CA PRO A 76 -13.24 -4.52 -5.56
C PRO A 76 -14.12 -4.04 -4.40
N HIS A 77 -13.80 -2.89 -3.80
CA HIS A 77 -14.51 -2.33 -2.66
C HIS A 77 -14.90 -0.86 -2.94
N PRO A 78 -16.13 -0.61 -3.45
CA PRO A 78 -16.58 0.74 -3.79
C PRO A 78 -16.73 1.70 -2.60
N GLY A 79 -16.81 1.18 -1.38
CA GLY A 79 -16.92 1.95 -0.15
C GLY A 79 -15.75 1.69 0.81
N LEU A 80 -15.40 2.72 1.59
CA LEU A 80 -14.28 2.65 2.54
C LEU A 80 -14.48 1.58 3.63
N GLU A 81 -15.72 1.35 4.05
CA GLU A 81 -16.10 0.37 5.08
C GLU A 81 -15.60 -1.05 4.76
N ALA A 82 -15.72 -1.48 3.51
CA ALA A 82 -15.23 -2.79 3.09
C ALA A 82 -13.75 -2.77 2.68
N LEU A 83 -13.28 -1.64 2.13
CA LEU A 83 -11.91 -1.51 1.66
C LEU A 83 -10.90 -1.52 2.81
N TRP A 84 -11.20 -0.84 3.92
CA TRP A 84 -10.24 -0.72 5.00
C TRP A 84 -9.90 -2.06 5.67
N PRO A 85 -10.87 -2.88 6.11
CA PRO A 85 -10.58 -4.21 6.64
C PRO A 85 -9.85 -5.12 5.63
N ALA A 86 -10.12 -4.97 4.33
CA ALA A 86 -9.43 -5.71 3.29
C ALA A 86 -7.95 -5.28 3.17
N GLN A 87 -7.68 -3.98 3.21
CA GLN A 87 -6.31 -3.44 3.20
C GLN A 87 -5.55 -3.84 4.47
N GLN A 88 -6.21 -3.86 5.64
CA GLN A 88 -5.61 -4.31 6.90
C GLN A 88 -5.12 -5.76 6.81
N GLN A 89 -5.89 -6.67 6.21
CA GLN A 89 -5.47 -8.06 6.00
C GLN A 89 -4.21 -8.17 5.15
N VAL A 90 -4.08 -7.35 4.11
CA VAL A 90 -2.87 -7.32 3.27
C VAL A 90 -1.68 -6.73 4.03
N ASN A 91 -1.90 -5.72 4.86
CA ASN A 91 -0.87 -5.13 5.71
C ASN A 91 -0.38 -6.13 6.79
N GLU A 92 -1.29 -6.85 7.44
CA GLU A 92 -0.97 -7.92 8.38
C GLU A 92 -0.20 -9.05 7.72
N TRP A 93 -0.61 -9.44 6.50
CA TRP A 93 0.14 -10.39 5.69
C TRP A 93 1.56 -9.91 5.41
N LEU A 94 1.74 -8.64 5.02
CA LEU A 94 3.06 -8.08 4.69
C LEU A 94 3.97 -8.02 5.92
N LEU A 95 3.41 -7.66 7.09
CA LEU A 95 4.12 -7.71 8.37
C LEU A 95 4.59 -9.14 8.66
N ALA A 96 3.68 -10.12 8.65
CA ALA A 96 4.02 -11.52 8.89
C ALA A 96 5.03 -12.05 7.87
N TRP A 97 4.89 -11.68 6.60
CA TRP A 97 5.84 -12.02 5.54
C TRP A 97 7.22 -11.45 5.85
N SER A 98 7.33 -10.18 6.23
CA SER A 98 8.61 -9.52 6.52
C SER A 98 9.37 -10.16 7.69
N GLU A 99 8.66 -10.65 8.71
CA GLU A 99 9.25 -11.33 9.88
C GLU A 99 9.95 -12.66 9.51
N ARG A 100 9.46 -13.33 8.45
CA ARG A 100 10.00 -14.62 7.99
C ARG A 100 11.20 -14.50 7.05
N GLN A 101 11.57 -13.29 6.64
CA GLN A 101 12.64 -13.12 5.67
C GLN A 101 14.03 -13.19 6.30
N SER A 102 14.98 -13.78 5.59
CA SER A 102 16.42 -13.63 5.80
C SER A 102 17.02 -12.75 4.71
N ARG A 103 18.27 -12.31 4.91
CA ARG A 103 19.02 -11.60 3.87
C ARG A 103 19.08 -12.40 2.55
N SER A 104 19.37 -13.70 2.62
CA SER A 104 19.43 -14.55 1.43
C SER A 104 18.07 -14.66 0.74
N SER A 105 16.97 -14.80 1.50
CA SER A 105 15.63 -14.86 0.90
C SER A 105 15.24 -13.56 0.21
N LEU A 106 15.68 -12.41 0.72
CA LEU A 106 15.41 -11.11 0.11
C LEU A 106 16.15 -10.91 -1.21
N GLU A 107 17.24 -11.63 -1.43
CA GLU A 107 18.03 -11.64 -2.66
C GLU A 107 17.51 -12.68 -3.68
N GLU A 108 16.54 -13.52 -3.33
CA GLU A 108 15.93 -14.49 -4.25
C GLU A 108 15.10 -13.80 -5.33
N GLY A 109 15.38 -14.15 -6.60
CA GLY A 109 14.63 -13.69 -7.76
C GLY A 109 13.22 -14.30 -7.83
N VAL A 110 12.23 -13.44 -8.05
CA VAL A 110 10.83 -13.80 -8.28
C VAL A 110 10.47 -13.38 -9.71
N ALA A 111 10.13 -14.37 -10.53
CA ALA A 111 9.54 -14.11 -11.84
C ALA A 111 8.10 -13.64 -11.67
N PHE A 112 7.72 -12.59 -12.38
CA PHE A 112 6.36 -12.05 -12.36
C PHE A 112 5.88 -11.75 -13.78
N ARG A 113 4.56 -11.54 -13.90
CA ARG A 113 3.96 -11.03 -15.12
C ARG A 113 3.11 -9.81 -14.79
N LEU A 114 3.38 -8.71 -15.47
CA LEU A 114 2.56 -7.51 -15.35
C LEU A 114 1.16 -7.77 -15.91
N VAL A 115 0.21 -6.93 -15.51
CA VAL A 115 -1.16 -6.95 -16.06
C VAL A 115 -1.16 -6.75 -17.59
N SER A 116 -0.15 -6.05 -18.15
CA SER A 116 0.06 -5.91 -19.59
C SER A 116 0.45 -7.22 -20.30
N GLY A 117 0.76 -8.28 -19.53
CA GLY A 117 1.29 -9.54 -20.03
C GLY A 117 2.82 -9.57 -20.13
N GLU A 118 3.52 -8.47 -19.90
CA GLU A 118 4.99 -8.43 -19.93
C GLU A 118 5.60 -9.22 -18.77
N ALA A 119 6.61 -10.04 -19.04
CA ALA A 119 7.31 -10.81 -18.02
C ALA A 119 8.50 -10.02 -17.47
N GLY A 120 8.79 -10.19 -16.19
CA GLY A 120 9.94 -9.58 -15.54
C GLY A 120 10.43 -10.41 -14.36
N THR A 121 11.56 -10.00 -13.81
CA THR A 121 12.15 -10.60 -12.61
C THR A 121 12.61 -9.49 -11.68
N MET A 122 12.26 -9.63 -10.40
CA MET A 122 12.76 -8.79 -9.32
C MET A 122 13.07 -9.67 -8.12
N THR A 123 14.05 -9.33 -7.31
CA THR A 123 14.27 -9.97 -6.02
C THR A 123 13.10 -9.69 -5.07
N ARG A 124 12.89 -10.55 -4.08
CA ARG A 124 11.86 -10.32 -3.05
C ARG A 124 12.02 -8.96 -2.35
N GLY A 125 13.27 -8.54 -2.09
CA GLY A 125 13.57 -7.24 -1.51
C GLY A 125 13.20 -6.08 -2.42
N GLU A 126 13.45 -6.19 -3.73
CA GLU A 126 13.02 -5.19 -4.72
C GLU A 126 11.50 -5.12 -4.82
N ILE A 127 10.79 -6.25 -4.75
CA ILE A 127 9.32 -6.27 -4.74
C ILE A 127 8.78 -5.57 -3.48
N LEU A 128 9.34 -5.85 -2.29
CA LEU A 128 8.97 -5.13 -1.07
C LEU A 128 9.15 -3.62 -1.23
N MET A 129 10.30 -3.18 -1.76
CA MET A 129 10.56 -1.76 -2.02
C MET A 129 9.54 -1.17 -2.99
N HIS A 130 9.18 -1.92 -4.05
CA HIS A 130 8.15 -1.48 -4.99
C HIS A 130 6.78 -1.32 -4.31
N ILE A 131 6.32 -2.31 -3.54
CA ILE A 131 5.04 -2.24 -2.80
C ILE A 131 4.99 -0.97 -1.94
N VAL A 132 6.03 -0.73 -1.13
CA VAL A 132 6.05 0.38 -0.18
C VAL A 132 6.17 1.75 -0.88
N ASN A 133 6.99 1.82 -1.94
CA ASN A 133 7.17 3.05 -2.70
C ASN A 133 5.94 3.39 -3.54
N HIS A 134 5.32 2.40 -4.18
CA HIS A 134 4.08 2.57 -4.95
C HIS A 134 2.93 3.06 -4.05
N ALA A 135 2.78 2.47 -2.87
CA ALA A 135 1.80 2.93 -1.88
C ALA A 135 2.08 4.38 -1.43
N THR A 136 3.35 4.75 -1.22
CA THR A 136 3.74 6.14 -0.89
C THR A 136 3.36 7.12 -2.00
N TYR A 137 3.63 6.77 -3.25
CA TYR A 137 3.28 7.58 -4.41
C TYR A 137 1.77 7.86 -4.49
N HIS A 138 0.93 6.83 -4.36
CA HIS A 138 -0.52 7.00 -4.44
C HIS A 138 -1.15 7.60 -3.17
N ARG A 139 -0.55 7.42 -1.99
CA ARG A 139 -0.92 8.22 -0.81
C ARG A 139 -0.66 9.70 -1.05
N GLY A 140 0.42 10.06 -1.76
CA GLY A 140 0.65 11.44 -2.21
C GLY A 140 -0.49 11.99 -3.06
N TRP A 141 -1.07 11.19 -3.96
CA TRP A 141 -2.26 11.58 -4.71
C TRP A 141 -3.49 11.74 -3.81
N VAL A 142 -3.69 10.83 -2.86
CA VAL A 142 -4.78 10.97 -1.88
C VAL A 142 -4.61 12.28 -1.10
N SER A 143 -3.41 12.58 -0.62
CA SER A 143 -3.12 13.82 0.10
C SER A 143 -3.39 15.07 -0.74
N ASP A 144 -3.11 15.06 -2.04
CA ASP A 144 -3.48 16.15 -2.94
C ASP A 144 -5.01 16.32 -3.05
N LEU A 145 -5.76 15.22 -3.14
CA LEU A 145 -7.23 15.24 -3.21
C LEU A 145 -7.88 15.80 -1.95
N PHE A 146 -7.23 15.76 -0.78
CA PHE A 146 -7.73 16.41 0.43
C PHE A 146 -7.89 17.91 0.25
N PHE A 147 -7.06 18.59 -0.57
CA PHE A 147 -7.20 20.03 -0.81
C PHE A 147 -8.43 20.42 -1.63
N GLN A 148 -9.13 19.43 -2.20
CA GLN A 148 -10.45 19.63 -2.83
C GLN A 148 -11.61 19.48 -1.83
N VAL A 149 -11.29 19.28 -0.55
CA VAL A 149 -12.18 19.17 0.60
C VAL A 149 -11.68 20.17 1.65
N PRO A 150 -12.53 20.78 2.49
CA PRO A 150 -12.05 21.61 3.59
C PRO A 150 -11.46 20.75 4.74
N ALA A 151 -10.49 19.89 4.43
CA ALA A 151 -9.84 18.96 5.34
C ALA A 151 -8.32 18.96 5.15
N LYS A 152 -7.57 18.53 6.17
CA LYS A 152 -6.10 18.43 6.08
C LYS A 152 -5.69 16.99 5.80
N PRO A 153 -4.76 16.75 4.87
CA PRO A 153 -4.22 15.41 4.66
C PRO A 153 -3.38 14.96 5.87
N PRO A 154 -3.27 13.63 6.11
CA PRO A 154 -2.38 13.11 7.13
C PRO A 154 -0.92 13.26 6.71
N THR A 155 -0.03 13.45 7.68
CA THR A 155 1.42 13.42 7.44
C THR A 155 1.92 11.99 7.56
N THR A 156 2.34 11.40 6.45
CA THR A 156 2.85 10.02 6.41
C THR A 156 4.34 9.95 6.09
N ASP A 157 5.11 10.99 6.39
CA ASP A 157 6.54 11.02 6.08
C ASP A 157 7.33 10.02 6.93
N TRP A 158 8.39 9.47 6.35
CA TRP A 158 9.26 8.48 7.00
C TRP A 158 9.88 8.97 8.32
N ASN A 159 10.30 10.23 8.38
CA ASN A 159 10.89 10.81 9.60
C ASN A 159 9.86 10.94 10.74
N VAL A 160 8.58 11.12 10.41
CA VAL A 160 7.49 11.16 11.40
C VAL A 160 7.27 9.76 11.96
N PHE A 161 7.17 8.75 11.09
CA PHE A 161 7.10 7.34 11.50
C PHE A 161 8.25 6.92 12.43
N LEU A 162 9.49 7.27 12.07
CA LEU A 162 10.66 6.95 12.90
C LEU A 162 10.62 7.65 14.26
N SER A 163 10.15 8.90 14.31
CA SER A 163 10.00 9.63 15.57
C SER A 163 8.98 8.94 16.47
N GLU A 164 7.81 8.59 15.94
CA GLU A 164 6.77 7.87 16.70
C GLU A 164 7.26 6.51 17.22
N CYS A 165 7.93 5.72 16.38
CA CYS A 165 8.50 4.43 16.80
C CYS A 165 9.50 4.54 17.95
N ARG A 166 10.20 5.67 18.07
CA ARG A 166 11.19 5.92 19.12
C ARG A 166 10.57 6.50 20.38
N SER A 167 9.49 7.28 20.24
CA SER A 167 8.74 7.84 21.37
C SER A 167 7.87 6.79 22.07
N SER A 168 7.36 5.81 21.32
CA SER A 168 6.69 4.63 21.85
C SER A 168 7.69 3.57 22.33
N GLY A 169 8.64 3.95 23.21
CA GLY A 169 9.75 3.10 23.69
C GLY A 169 9.34 1.68 24.09
N PRO A 170 10.32 0.75 24.21
CA PRO A 170 10.10 -0.69 24.29
C PRO A 170 9.05 -1.13 25.32
#